data_AF-A0AAE3GWM1-F1
#
_entry.id   AF-A0AAE3GWM1-F1
#
_cell.length_a   1.000
_cell.length_b   1.000
_cell.length_c   1.000
_cell.angle_alpha   90.00
_cell.angle_beta   90.00
_cell.angle_gamma   90.00
#
_symmetry.space_group_name_H-M   'P 1'
#
loop_
_entity.id
_entity.type
_entity.pdbx_description
1 polymer ?
#
loop_
_entity_poly.entity_id
_entity_poly.type
_entity_poly.pdbx_seq_one_letter_code
_entity_poly.pdbx_strand_id
1 'polypeptide(L)'
;MPNKEFKQKVKQWEVWEEITDNGVTISFGRSEHILRFKSIGDISDKAECIHKFEAVTYEEAASIYNLRMGYGTYKPQGKAELCPNGCGCYYYPESSGECPYCGVLD
;
A
#
# COMPACT_ATOMS: atom_id res chain seq x y z
N MET A 1 -27.45 -0.92 6.78
CA MET A 1 -26.19 -1.67 6.61
C MET A 1 -25.81 -2.19 7.98
N PRO A 2 -25.56 -3.50 8.18
CA PRO A 2 -25.16 -3.97 9.51
C PRO A 2 -23.84 -3.32 9.89
N ASN A 3 -23.81 -2.65 11.04
CA ASN A 3 -22.63 -2.12 11.70
C ASN A 3 -21.68 -3.27 12.04
N LYS A 4 -20.93 -3.78 11.06
CA LYS A 4 -19.81 -4.68 11.34
C LYS A 4 -18.60 -3.83 11.70
N GLU A 5 -18.02 -4.16 12.85
CA GLU A 5 -16.85 -3.51 13.42
C GLU A 5 -15.69 -3.51 12.42
N PHE A 6 -15.05 -2.35 12.24
CA PHE A 6 -13.88 -2.17 11.39
C PHE A 6 -12.69 -2.92 12.01
N LYS A 7 -12.28 -4.04 11.42
CA LYS A 7 -11.22 -4.89 11.98
C LYS A 7 -9.82 -4.49 11.53
N GLN A 8 -9.73 -3.73 10.44
CA GLN A 8 -8.44 -3.31 9.91
C GLN A 8 -7.85 -2.19 10.76
N LYS A 9 -6.52 -2.10 10.76
CA LYS A 9 -5.79 -1.01 11.39
C LYS A 9 -5.21 -0.13 10.30
N VAL A 10 -5.20 1.17 10.58
CA VAL A 10 -4.41 2.11 9.79
C VAL A 10 -2.94 1.72 9.89
N LYS A 11 -2.27 1.62 8.74
CA LYS A 11 -0.85 1.27 8.63
C LYS A 11 -0.09 2.49 8.12
N GLN A 12 1.17 2.60 8.53
CA GLN A 12 2.05 3.65 8.05
C GLN A 12 2.83 3.17 6.84
N TRP A 13 2.77 3.94 5.75
CA TRP A 13 3.42 3.67 4.48
C TRP A 13 4.45 4.75 4.20
N GLU A 14 5.53 4.33 3.55
CA GLU A 14 6.65 5.19 3.23
C GLU A 14 7.09 4.98 1.79
N VAL A 15 7.60 6.06 1.20
CA VAL A 15 8.22 6.09 -0.12
C VAL A 15 9.62 6.65 0.06
N TRP A 16 10.59 5.91 -0.45
CA TRP A 16 12.00 6.24 -0.36
C TRP A 16 12.58 6.35 -1.77
N GLU A 17 13.41 7.37 -1.96
CA GLU A 17 14.07 7.67 -3.22
C GLU A 17 15.58 7.57 -3.07
N GLU A 18 16.24 6.89 -4.00
CA GLU A 18 17.69 6.94 -4.15
C GLU A 18 18.05 7.43 -5.54
N ILE A 19 18.88 8.47 -5.59
CA ILE A 19 19.50 8.95 -6.82
C ILE A 19 20.82 8.21 -7.00
N THR A 20 20.93 7.45 -8.08
CA THR A 20 22.11 6.69 -8.49
C THR A 20 22.66 7.23 -9.80
N ASP A 21 23.88 6.82 -10.16
CA ASP A 21 24.46 7.14 -11.47
C ASP A 21 23.63 6.61 -12.65
N ASN A 22 22.77 5.61 -12.40
CA ASN A 22 21.89 4.97 -13.39
C ASN A 22 20.45 5.50 -13.36
N GLY A 23 20.18 6.55 -12.57
CA GLY A 23 18.86 7.16 -12.44
C GLY A 23 18.27 7.01 -11.04
N VAL A 24 16.94 7.10 -10.95
CA VAL A 24 16.21 7.15 -9.68
C VAL A 24 15.60 5.78 -9.36
N THR A 25 15.84 5.29 -8.15
CA THR A 25 15.21 4.08 -7.61
C THR A 25 14.17 4.49 -6.57
N ILE A 26 12.94 3.97 -6.69
CA ILE A 26 11.84 4.24 -5.76
C ILE A 26 11.47 2.96 -5.02
N SER A 27 11.44 3.04 -3.70
CA SER A 27 10.95 1.98 -2.81
C SER A 27 9.67 2.44 -2.13
N PHE A 28 8.59 1.69 -2.29
CA PHE A 28 7.29 1.97 -1.66
C PHE A 28 6.86 0.76 -0.84
N GLY A 29 6.49 0.98 0.42
CA GLY A 29 6.04 -0.11 1.28
C GLY A 29 5.60 0.33 2.66
N ARG A 30 5.15 -0.65 3.45
CA ARG A 30 4.84 -0.44 4.87
C ARG A 30 6.11 -0.10 5.65
N SER A 31 6.00 0.78 6.63
CA SER A 31 7.15 1.28 7.40
C SER A 31 7.92 0.14 8.07
N GLU A 32 7.21 -0.86 8.61
CA GLU A 32 7.83 -2.04 9.21
C GLU A 32 8.64 -2.87 8.20
N HIS A 33 8.24 -2.87 6.93
CA HIS A 33 8.97 -3.57 5.87
C HIS A 33 10.16 -2.74 5.38
N ILE A 34 10.01 -1.42 5.26
CA ILE A 34 11.11 -0.54 4.87
C ILE A 34 12.27 -0.60 5.87
N LEU A 35 11.98 -0.59 7.18
CA LEU A 35 13.01 -0.75 8.21
C LEU A 35 13.77 -2.06 8.06
N ARG A 36 13.05 -3.16 7.76
CA ARG A 36 13.67 -4.45 7.48
C ARG A 36 14.54 -4.39 6.23
N PHE A 37 14.06 -3.83 5.12
CA PHE A 37 14.81 -3.73 3.87
C PHE A 37 16.07 -2.88 4.01
N LYS A 38 16.02 -1.77 4.76
CA LYS A 38 17.23 -1.00 5.12
C LYS A 38 18.22 -1.85 5.93
N SER A 39 17.75 -2.61 6.92
CA SER A 39 18.62 -3.43 7.78
C SER A 39 19.39 -4.54 7.03
N ILE A 40 18.86 -5.00 5.89
CA ILE A 40 19.50 -6.04 5.06
C ILE A 40 20.18 -5.47 3.81
N GLY A 41 20.18 -4.15 3.63
CA GLY A 41 20.84 -3.46 2.52
C GLY A 41 20.06 -3.43 1.19
N ASP A 42 18.79 -3.86 1.18
CA ASP A 42 17.92 -3.79 0.00
C ASP A 42 17.50 -2.34 -0.32
N ILE A 43 17.45 -1.49 0.71
CA ILE A 43 17.30 -0.04 0.57
C ILE A 43 18.58 0.60 1.09
N SER A 44 19.26 1.32 0.21
CA SER A 44 20.51 2.03 0.51
C SER A 44 20.36 3.04 1.64
N ASP A 45 21.44 3.25 2.39
CA ASP A 45 21.54 4.31 3.40
C ASP A 45 21.51 5.72 2.78
N LYS A 46 21.78 5.83 1.47
CA LYS A 46 21.66 7.08 0.72
C LYS A 46 20.23 7.40 0.30
N ALA A 47 19.30 6.44 0.45
CA ALA A 47 17.91 6.67 0.11
C ALA A 47 17.26 7.62 1.12
N GLU A 48 16.50 8.58 0.63
CA GLU A 48 15.78 9.58 1.43
C GLU A 48 14.27 9.30 1.45
N CYS A 49 13.63 9.50 2.60
CA CYS A 49 12.18 9.33 2.72
C CYS A 49 11.47 10.56 2.14
N ILE A 50 10.87 10.42 0.96
CA ILE A 50 10.20 11.54 0.28
C ILE A 50 8.73 11.65 0.66
N HIS A 51 8.08 10.54 1.02
CA HIS A 51 6.70 10.55 1.47
C HIS A 51 6.46 9.59 2.63
N LYS A 52 5.63 10.03 3.56
CA LYS A 52 5.10 9.25 4.67
C LYS A 52 3.60 9.51 4.81
N PHE A 53 2.81 8.47 4.97
CA PHE A 53 1.35 8.58 5.07
C PHE A 53 0.70 7.36 5.68
N GLU A 54 -0.59 7.49 5.97
CA GLU A 54 -1.42 6.46 6.56
C GLU A 54 -2.43 5.95 5.55
N ALA A 55 -2.63 4.64 5.52
CA ALA A 55 -3.64 3.98 4.70
C ALA A 55 -3.99 2.62 5.30
N VAL A 56 -5.22 2.18 5.07
CA VAL A 56 -5.76 0.93 5.60
C VAL A 56 -5.34 -0.25 4.73
N THR A 57 -5.51 -0.12 3.40
CA THR A 57 -5.22 -1.19 2.45
C THR A 57 -4.06 -0.84 1.53
N TYR A 58 -3.50 -1.86 0.87
CA TYR A 58 -2.54 -1.64 -0.20
C TYR A 58 -3.10 -0.79 -1.34
N GLU A 59 -4.33 -1.03 -1.82
CA GLU A 59 -4.93 -0.25 -2.91
C GLU A 59 -5.07 1.24 -2.57
N GLU A 60 -5.48 1.56 -1.33
CA GLU A 60 -5.54 2.93 -0.85
C GLU A 60 -4.14 3.55 -0.80
N ALA A 61 -3.17 2.81 -0.26
CA ALA A 61 -1.80 3.28 -0.16
C ALA A 61 -1.16 3.53 -1.53
N ALA A 62 -1.37 2.61 -2.48
CA ALA A 62 -0.91 2.70 -3.86
C ALA A 62 -1.58 3.86 -4.62
N SER A 63 -2.85 4.14 -4.32
CA SER A 63 -3.56 5.30 -4.86
C SER A 63 -2.93 6.62 -4.39
N ILE A 64 -2.66 6.74 -3.09
CA ILE A 64 -2.00 7.93 -2.52
C ILE A 64 -0.58 8.06 -3.08
N TYR A 65 0.19 6.96 -3.12
CA TYR A 65 1.53 6.89 -3.70
C TYR A 65 1.53 7.41 -5.14
N ASN A 66 0.71 6.85 -6.02
CA ASN A 66 0.67 7.26 -7.42
C ASN A 66 0.29 8.74 -7.60
N LEU A 67 -0.65 9.25 -6.79
CA LEU A 67 -1.04 10.66 -6.82
C LEU A 67 0.13 11.57 -6.41
N ARG A 68 0.85 11.21 -5.34
CA ARG A 68 2.00 11.99 -4.85
C ARG A 68 3.18 11.97 -5.81
N MET A 69 3.42 10.84 -6.48
CA MET A 69 4.48 10.69 -7.47
C MET A 69 4.14 11.24 -8.86
N GLY A 70 2.88 11.63 -9.09
CA GLY A 70 2.43 12.08 -10.41
C GLY A 70 2.29 10.96 -11.45
N TYR A 71 2.14 9.71 -11.04
CA TYR A 71 1.98 8.54 -11.92
C TYR A 71 0.55 8.36 -12.46
N GLY A 72 -0.37 9.25 -12.09
CA GLY A 72 -1.79 9.17 -12.44
C GLY A 72 -2.58 8.30 -11.46
N THR A 73 -3.79 7.91 -11.83
CA THR A 73 -4.64 7.08 -10.95
C THR A 73 -4.10 5.65 -10.85
N TYR A 74 -3.97 5.12 -9.64
CA TYR A 74 -3.69 3.70 -9.44
C TYR A 74 -4.84 2.84 -10.00
N LYS A 75 -4.48 1.72 -10.62
CA LYS A 75 -5.41 0.75 -11.19
C LYS A 75 -5.12 -0.62 -10.57
N PRO A 76 -5.96 -1.11 -9.65
CA PRO A 76 -5.83 -2.46 -9.11
C PRO A 76 -5.92 -3.51 -10.22
N GLN A 77 -5.31 -4.67 -10.00
CA GLN A 77 -5.44 -5.81 -10.91
C GLN A 77 -6.80 -6.49 -10.76
N GLY A 78 -7.32 -7.00 -11.88
CA GLY A 78 -8.59 -7.73 -11.93
C GLY A 78 -9.85 -6.88 -11.73
N LYS A 79 -10.96 -7.56 -11.43
CA LYS A 79 -12.27 -6.94 -11.23
C LYS A 79 -12.55 -6.72 -9.75
N ALA A 80 -13.24 -5.63 -9.43
CA ALA A 80 -13.78 -5.41 -8.10
C ALA A 80 -14.93 -6.40 -7.81
N GLU A 81 -14.90 -7.02 -6.63
CA GLU A 81 -15.91 -7.97 -6.15
C GLU A 81 -16.43 -7.58 -4.77
N LEU A 82 -17.64 -8.02 -4.43
CA LEU A 82 -18.19 -7.83 -3.09
C LEU A 82 -17.48 -8.75 -2.10
N CYS A 83 -17.11 -8.22 -0.94
CA CYS A 83 -16.48 -8.98 0.12
C CYS A 83 -17.37 -10.17 0.58
N PRO A 84 -16.86 -11.42 0.55
CA PRO A 84 -17.61 -12.62 0.92
C PRO A 84 -18.02 -12.66 2.40
N ASN A 85 -17.32 -11.93 3.28
CA ASN A 85 -17.69 -11.80 4.69
C ASN A 85 -18.94 -10.94 4.92
N GLY A 86 -19.57 -10.40 3.86
CA GLY A 86 -20.83 -9.66 3.95
C GLY A 86 -20.71 -8.32 4.67
N CYS A 87 -19.56 -7.65 4.58
CA CYS A 87 -19.37 -6.29 5.11
C CYS A 87 -19.92 -5.18 4.17
N GLY A 88 -20.33 -5.55 2.96
CA GLY A 88 -20.89 -4.63 1.96
C GLY A 88 -19.86 -3.82 1.17
N CYS A 89 -18.56 -4.05 1.38
CA CYS A 89 -17.51 -3.36 0.63
C CYS A 89 -17.00 -4.17 -0.54
N TYR A 90 -16.54 -3.43 -1.56
CA TYR A 90 -15.81 -4.00 -2.68
C TYR A 90 -14.33 -4.15 -2.34
N TYR A 91 -13.70 -5.17 -2.90
CA TYR A 91 -12.26 -5.40 -2.86
C TYR A 91 -11.79 -6.00 -4.19
N TYR A 92 -10.48 -6.18 -4.35
CA TYR A 92 -9.86 -6.69 -5.59
C TYR A 92 -9.12 -8.01 -5.29
N PRO A 93 -9.75 -9.18 -5.54
CA PRO A 93 -9.18 -10.48 -5.22
C PRO A 93 -7.84 -10.75 -5.94
N GLU A 94 -7.75 -10.37 -7.21
CA GLU A 94 -6.56 -10.57 -8.04
C GLU A 94 -5.44 -9.54 -7.77
N SER A 95 -5.73 -8.52 -6.96
CA SER A 95 -4.76 -7.49 -6.55
C SER A 95 -4.22 -7.84 -5.16
N SER A 96 -4.53 -7.07 -4.11
CA SER A 96 -4.07 -7.38 -2.75
C SER A 96 -4.88 -8.48 -2.06
N GLY A 97 -6.08 -8.80 -2.56
CA GLY A 97 -7.05 -9.62 -1.83
C GLY A 97 -7.54 -8.99 -0.52
N GLU A 98 -7.26 -7.71 -0.29
CA GLU A 98 -7.50 -7.03 1.00
C GLU A 98 -8.79 -6.20 0.97
N CYS A 99 -9.76 -6.61 1.79
CA CYS A 99 -10.94 -5.83 2.06
C CYS A 99 -10.66 -4.74 3.10
N PRO A 100 -11.09 -3.48 2.89
CA PRO A 100 -10.83 -2.39 3.82
C PRO A 100 -11.41 -2.59 5.22
N TYR A 101 -12.45 -3.42 5.37
CA TYR A 101 -13.11 -3.67 6.66
C TYR A 101 -12.75 -5.02 7.26
N CYS A 102 -12.46 -6.02 6.43
CA CYS A 102 -12.25 -7.40 6.86
C CYS A 102 -10.78 -7.83 6.83
N GLY A 103 -9.91 -7.11 6.11
CA GLY A 103 -8.53 -7.51 5.87
C GLY A 103 -8.37 -8.43 4.68
N VAL A 104 -7.23 -9.13 4.64
CA VAL A 104 -6.92 -10.13 3.61
C VAL A 104 -7.96 -11.25 3.66
N LEU A 105 -8.48 -11.60 2.48
CA LEU A 105 -9.50 -12.62 2.28
C LEU A 105 -8.88 -13.76 1.47
N ASP A 106 -9.06 -14.98 1.95
CA ASP A 106 -8.67 -16.23 1.27
C ASP A 106 -9.72 -16.67 0.24
#